data_AF-A0A4Q1AUT0-F1
#
_entry.id   AF-A0A4Q1AUT0-F1
#
_cell.length_a   1.000
_cell.length_b   1.000
_cell.length_c   1.000
_cell.angle_alpha   90.00
_cell.angle_beta   90.00
_cell.angle_gamma   90.00
#
_symmetry.space_group_name_H-M   'P 1'
#
loop_
_entity.id
_entity.type
_entity.pdbx_description
1 polymer ?
#
loop_
_entity_poly.entity_id
_entity_poly.type
_entity_poly.pdbx_seq_one_letter_code
_entity_poly.pdbx_strand_id
1 'polypeptide(L)'
;MIFLVLFAVIVIIVIALNIYDNFNLQKIENYYLKKKCLNVTYSKGIYKGICQDLIVKIPNSFSPDLLNDRQILKISEINEVKKENLMIIINKDYKIPFAKKENLNKFYESIEEKIN
;
A
#
# COMPACT_ATOMS: atom_id res chain seq x y z
N MET A 1 9.23 -11.51 41.79
CA MET A 1 7.77 -11.64 41.56
C MET A 1 7.19 -10.45 40.80
N ILE A 2 7.41 -9.20 41.23
CA ILE A 2 6.88 -8.00 40.51
C ILE A 2 7.39 -7.89 39.06
N PHE A 3 8.64 -8.29 38.80
CA PHE A 3 9.23 -8.29 37.45
C PHE A 3 8.53 -9.23 36.46
N LEU A 4 8.05 -10.39 36.93
CA LEU A 4 7.30 -11.33 36.08
C LEU A 4 5.91 -10.78 35.75
N VAL A 5 5.27 -10.11 36.70
CA VAL A 5 3.98 -9.43 36.47
C VAL A 5 4.14 -8.31 35.46
N LEU A 6 5.18 -7.47 35.61
CA LEU A 6 5.49 -6.42 34.65
C LEU A 6 5.74 -6.98 33.25
N PHE A 7 6.52 -8.06 33.15
CA PHE A 7 6.82 -8.71 31.88
C PHE A 7 5.56 -9.29 31.22
N ALA A 8 4.68 -9.93 31.99
CA ALA A 8 3.41 -10.44 31.49
C ALA A 8 2.51 -9.32 30.93
N VAL A 9 2.44 -8.16 31.59
CA VAL A 9 1.69 -7.00 31.10
C VAL A 9 2.25 -6.49 29.78
N ILE A 10 3.58 -6.39 29.65
CA ILE A 10 4.23 -5.96 28.40
C ILE A 10 3.90 -6.93 27.27
N VAL A 11 3.98 -8.24 27.51
CA VAL A 11 3.65 -9.27 26.51
C VAL A 11 2.20 -9.12 26.04
N ILE A 12 1.25 -8.94 26.95
CA ILE A 12 -0.17 -8.74 26.60
C ILE A 12 -0.36 -7.49 25.72
N ILE A 13 0.29 -6.38 26.07
CA ILE A 13 0.21 -5.14 25.29
C ILE A 13 0.77 -5.34 23.87
N VAL A 14 1.92 -6.00 23.73
CA VAL A 14 2.52 -6.27 22.41
C VAL A 14 1.61 -7.16 21.56
N ILE A 15 0.99 -8.18 22.16
CA ILE A 15 0.01 -9.04 21.46
C ILE A 15 -1.19 -8.22 21.00
N ALA A 16 -1.76 -7.39 21.88
CA ALA A 16 -2.91 -6.55 21.55
C ALA A 16 -2.61 -5.58 20.41
N LEU A 17 -1.43 -4.93 20.43
CA LEU A 17 -0.99 -4.02 19.38
C LEU A 17 -0.81 -4.75 18.03
N ASN A 18 -0.22 -5.94 18.03
CA ASN A 18 -0.07 -6.75 16.81
C ASN A 18 -1.41 -7.18 16.23
N ILE A 19 -2.37 -7.57 17.08
CA ILE A 19 -3.73 -7.91 16.63
C ILE A 19 -4.40 -6.69 15.99
N TYR A 20 -4.29 -5.53 16.65
CA TYR A 20 -4.86 -4.28 16.15
C TYR A 20 -4.25 -3.85 14.81
N ASP A 21 -2.93 -3.92 14.68
CA ASP A 21 -2.23 -3.63 13.41
C ASP A 21 -2.68 -4.58 12.29
N ASN A 22 -2.82 -5.87 12.59
CA ASN A 22 -3.32 -6.84 11.61
C ASN A 22 -4.76 -6.55 11.14
N PHE A 23 -5.64 -6.09 12.04
CA PHE A 23 -6.99 -5.64 11.66
C PHE A 23 -6.94 -4.43 10.70
N ASN A 24 -6.01 -3.50 10.91
CA ASN A 24 -5.82 -2.35 10.04
C ASN A 24 -5.31 -2.75 8.65
N LEU A 25 -4.38 -3.70 8.57
CA LEU A 25 -3.91 -4.27 7.30
C LEU A 25 -5.06 -4.94 6.54
N GLN A 26 -5.87 -5.77 7.23
CA GLN A 26 -7.05 -6.38 6.65
C GLN A 26 -8.06 -5.34 6.14
N LYS A 27 -8.23 -4.22 6.84
CA LYS A 27 -9.11 -3.13 6.39
C LYS A 27 -8.65 -2.55 5.06
N ILE A 28 -7.34 -2.36 4.87
CA ILE A 28 -6.75 -1.90 3.61
C ILE A 28 -6.92 -2.97 2.51
N GLU A 29 -6.61 -4.23 2.79
CA GLU A 29 -6.76 -5.32 1.81
C GLU A 29 -8.21 -5.48 1.34
N ASN A 30 -9.15 -5.43 2.28
CA ASN A 30 -10.58 -5.46 2.00
C ASN A 30 -11.05 -4.29 1.12
N TYR A 31 -10.44 -3.11 1.26
CA TYR A 31 -10.71 -1.98 0.37
C TYR A 31 -10.36 -2.32 -1.08
N TYR A 32 -9.15 -2.84 -1.31
CA TYR A 32 -8.70 -3.21 -2.66
C TYR A 32 -9.54 -4.35 -3.25
N LEU A 33 -9.89 -5.36 -2.45
CA LEU A 33 -10.76 -6.47 -2.86
C LEU A 33 -12.16 -5.97 -3.28
N LYS A 34 -12.81 -5.15 -2.45
CA LYS A 34 -14.15 -4.59 -2.74
C LYS A 34 -14.16 -3.73 -4.00
N LYS A 35 -13.05 -3.02 -4.27
CA LYS A 35 -12.88 -2.20 -5.47
C LYS A 35 -12.37 -2.97 -6.69
N LYS A 36 -12.22 -4.30 -6.58
CA LYS A 36 -11.74 -5.20 -7.64
C LYS A 36 -10.42 -4.72 -8.25
N CYS A 37 -9.52 -4.23 -7.40
CA CYS A 37 -8.23 -3.71 -7.86
C CYS A 37 -7.30 -4.84 -8.29
N LEU A 38 -6.49 -4.58 -9.29
CA LEU A 38 -5.48 -5.48 -9.83
C LEU A 38 -4.09 -5.09 -9.33
N ASN A 39 -3.16 -6.05 -9.38
CA ASN A 39 -1.75 -5.89 -9.00
C ASN A 39 -1.56 -5.24 -7.63
N VAL A 40 -2.41 -5.62 -6.67
CA VAL A 40 -2.33 -5.15 -5.29
C VAL A 40 -1.04 -5.67 -4.67
N THR A 41 -0.17 -4.76 -4.24
CA THR A 41 1.11 -5.10 -3.61
C THR A 41 1.38 -4.22 -2.41
N TYR A 42 1.92 -4.82 -1.35
CA TYR A 42 2.44 -4.10 -0.20
C TYR A 42 3.96 -4.05 -0.26
N SER A 43 4.54 -2.85 -0.18
CA SER A 43 5.98 -2.70 -0.03
C SER A 43 6.34 -1.32 0.49
N LYS A 44 7.43 -1.22 1.26
CA LYS A 44 7.94 0.07 1.78
C LYS A 44 6.86 0.86 2.53
N GLY A 45 6.06 0.16 3.33
CA GLY A 45 5.01 0.75 4.16
C GLY A 45 3.80 1.27 3.38
N ILE A 46 3.62 0.90 2.12
CA ILE A 46 2.52 1.39 1.28
C ILE A 46 1.89 0.22 0.53
N TYR A 47 0.56 0.09 0.65
CA TYR A 47 -0.25 -0.69 -0.28
C TYR A 47 -0.48 0.13 -1.53
N LYS A 48 -0.44 -0.54 -2.68
CA LYS A 48 -0.72 0.07 -3.98
C LYS A 48 -1.43 -0.92 -4.87
N GLY A 49 -2.32 -0.42 -5.71
CA GLY A 49 -3.09 -1.23 -6.64
C GLY A 49 -3.69 -0.36 -7.73
N ILE A 50 -4.12 -1.00 -8.81
CA ILE A 50 -4.80 -0.35 -9.92
C ILE A 50 -6.28 -0.73 -9.84
N CYS A 51 -7.13 0.23 -9.54
CA CYS A 51 -8.56 0.06 -9.33
C CYS A 51 -9.30 0.72 -10.48
N GLN A 52 -9.82 -0.07 -11.44
CA GLN A 52 -10.43 0.46 -12.67
C GLN A 52 -9.46 1.43 -13.38
N ASP A 53 -9.77 2.73 -13.43
CA ASP A 53 -8.95 3.76 -14.08
C ASP A 53 -8.19 4.63 -13.07
N LEU A 54 -7.98 4.10 -11.86
CA LEU A 54 -7.30 4.78 -10.76
C LEU A 54 -6.11 3.98 -10.28
N ILE A 55 -4.97 4.63 -10.09
CA ILE A 55 -3.87 4.12 -9.28
C ILE A 55 -4.10 4.60 -7.84
N VAL A 56 -4.25 3.67 -6.91
CA VAL A 56 -4.53 3.98 -5.50
C VAL A 56 -3.37 3.50 -4.63
N LYS A 57 -2.77 4.42 -3.87
CA LYS A 57 -1.80 4.11 -2.81
C LYS A 57 -2.42 4.39 -1.44
N ILE A 58 -2.26 3.47 -0.51
CA ILE A 58 -2.69 3.63 0.87
C ILE A 58 -1.47 3.33 1.76
N PRO A 59 -0.92 4.32 2.47
CA PRO A 59 0.16 4.07 3.42
C PRO A 59 -0.36 3.19 4.56
N ASN A 60 0.49 2.29 5.05
CA ASN A 60 0.22 1.59 6.29
C ASN A 60 0.36 2.60 7.44
N SER A 61 -0.67 2.71 8.27
CA SER A 61 -0.67 3.55 9.46
C SER A 61 -1.37 2.80 10.58
N PHE A 62 -1.09 3.19 11.83
CA PHE A 62 -1.68 2.56 13.01
C PHE A 62 -3.21 2.74 13.08
N SER A 63 -3.79 3.67 12.33
CA SER A 63 -5.23 3.84 12.21
C SER A 63 -5.55 4.37 10.81
N PRO A 64 -5.61 3.50 9.79
CA PRO A 64 -5.73 3.94 8.40
C PRO A 64 -7.13 4.51 8.15
N ASP A 65 -7.14 5.78 7.74
CA ASP A 65 -8.29 6.44 7.17
C ASP A 65 -8.31 6.22 5.66
N LEU A 66 -9.11 5.25 5.22
CA LEU A 66 -9.22 4.88 3.81
C LEU A 66 -9.80 6.01 2.93
N LEU A 67 -10.36 7.07 3.50
CA LEU A 67 -10.86 8.23 2.76
C LEU A 67 -9.77 9.29 2.61
N ASN A 68 -9.05 9.57 3.69
CA ASN A 68 -8.14 10.72 3.77
C ASN A 68 -6.67 10.36 3.52
N ASP A 69 -6.24 9.15 3.87
CA ASP A 69 -4.82 8.74 3.75
C ASP A 69 -4.47 8.22 2.35
N ARG A 70 -5.48 7.96 1.52
CA ARG A 70 -5.26 7.42 0.17
C ARG A 70 -4.76 8.51 -0.77
N GLN A 71 -3.76 8.15 -1.58
CA GLN A 71 -3.34 8.93 -2.74
C GLN A 71 -3.94 8.27 -3.98
N ILE A 72 -4.68 9.06 -4.75
CA ILE A 72 -5.31 8.61 -6.00
C ILE A 72 -4.69 9.38 -7.15
N LEU A 73 -4.37 8.67 -8.22
CA LEU A 73 -4.03 9.24 -9.52
C LEU A 73 -4.92 8.60 -10.58
N LYS A 74 -5.57 9.40 -11.44
CA LYS A 74 -6.33 8.85 -12.56
C LYS A 74 -5.38 8.45 -13.69
N ILE A 75 -5.66 7.34 -14.35
CA ILE A 75 -4.89 6.90 -15.53
C ILE A 75 -4.93 7.96 -16.63
N SER A 76 -6.08 8.63 -16.82
CA SER A 76 -6.25 9.73 -17.78
C SER A 76 -5.39 10.96 -17.50
N GLU A 77 -4.88 11.11 -16.27
CA GLU A 77 -4.03 12.24 -15.88
C GLU A 77 -2.53 11.91 -16.07
N ILE A 78 -2.19 10.71 -16.55
CA ILE A 78 -0.81 10.25 -16.77
C ILE A 78 -0.31 10.75 -18.13
N ASN A 79 0.68 11.64 -18.11
CA ASN A 79 1.36 12.13 -19.31
C ASN A 79 2.74 11.50 -19.51
N GLU A 80 3.42 11.17 -18.40
CA GLU A 80 4.76 10.58 -18.40
C GLU A 80 4.83 9.48 -17.34
N VAL A 81 5.36 8.31 -17.71
CA VAL A 81 5.68 7.23 -16.78
C VAL A 81 7.09 6.72 -17.03
N LYS A 82 7.87 6.53 -15.97
CA LYS A 82 9.24 5.98 -16.07
C LYS A 82 9.60 5.10 -14.88
N LYS A 83 10.56 4.21 -15.09
CA LYS A 83 11.13 3.33 -14.06
C LYS A 83 12.50 3.85 -13.63
N GLU A 84 12.71 4.04 -12.33
CA GLU A 84 13.98 4.50 -11.77
C GLU A 84 14.17 3.94 -10.35
N ASN A 85 15.32 3.34 -10.06
CA ASN A 85 15.72 2.90 -8.71
C ASN A 85 14.64 2.14 -7.90
N LEU A 86 14.04 1.11 -8.50
CA LEU A 86 12.92 0.35 -7.91
C LEU A 86 11.69 1.22 -7.59
N MET A 87 11.46 2.28 -8.38
CA MET A 87 10.27 3.11 -8.32
C MET A 87 9.68 3.31 -9.71
N ILE A 88 8.38 3.50 -9.76
CA ILE A 88 7.69 4.08 -10.91
C ILE A 88 7.46 5.55 -10.57
N ILE A 89 7.85 6.44 -11.48
CA ILE A 89 7.65 7.89 -11.35
C ILE A 89 6.67 8.30 -12.43
N ILE A 90 5.55 8.89 -12.02
CA ILE A 90 4.50 9.39 -12.90
C ILE A 90 4.44 10.92 -12.78
N ASN A 91 4.39 11.61 -13.92
CA ASN A 91 4.33 13.08 -14.00
C ASN A 91 5.37 13.78 -13.09
N LYS A 92 6.57 13.19 -12.98
CA LYS A 92 7.71 13.63 -12.14
C LYS A 92 7.50 13.53 -10.61
N ASP A 93 6.29 13.75 -10.12
CA ASP A 93 6.03 13.91 -8.68
C ASP A 93 5.38 12.68 -8.04
N TYR A 94 4.61 11.90 -8.79
CA TYR A 94 3.90 10.75 -8.23
C TYR A 94 4.79 9.51 -8.23
N LYS A 95 5.38 9.23 -7.07
CA LYS A 95 6.32 8.11 -6.88
C LYS A 95 5.61 6.88 -6.31
N ILE A 96 5.89 5.72 -6.91
CA ILE A 96 5.40 4.41 -6.49
C ILE A 96 6.62 3.52 -6.21
N PRO A 97 7.04 3.36 -4.95
CA PRO A 97 8.26 2.65 -4.62
C PRO A 97 8.00 1.15 -4.44
N PHE A 98 8.92 0.29 -4.89
CA PHE A 98 8.85 -1.18 -4.82
C PHE A 98 10.03 -1.76 -4.03
N ALA A 99 9.83 -2.97 -3.50
CA ALA A 99 10.88 -3.76 -2.87
C ALA A 99 11.55 -4.75 -3.84
N LYS A 100 10.82 -5.22 -4.87
CA LYS A 100 11.29 -6.20 -5.85
C LYS A 100 11.09 -5.69 -7.28
N LYS A 101 12.07 -5.94 -8.15
CA LYS A 101 12.05 -5.53 -9.57
C LYS A 101 10.91 -6.22 -10.34
N GLU A 102 10.62 -7.48 -10.04
CA GLU A 102 9.53 -8.23 -10.67
C GLU A 102 8.16 -7.56 -10.43
N ASN A 103 7.84 -7.22 -9.18
CA ASN A 103 6.59 -6.53 -8.84
C ASN A 103 6.50 -5.16 -9.49
N LEU A 104 7.63 -4.46 -9.61
CA LEU A 104 7.70 -3.19 -10.31
C LEU A 104 7.37 -3.35 -11.79
N ASN A 105 8.00 -4.32 -12.47
CA ASN A 105 7.76 -4.56 -13.89
C ASN A 105 6.30 -4.93 -14.16
N LYS A 106 5.74 -5.88 -13.39
CA LYS A 106 4.32 -6.27 -13.49
C LYS A 106 3.38 -5.09 -13.30
N PHE A 107 3.64 -4.24 -12.29
CA PHE A 107 2.80 -3.07 -12.04
C PHE A 107 2.93 -2.03 -13.15
N TYR A 108 4.15 -1.82 -13.68
CA TYR A 108 4.43 -0.90 -14.76
C TYR A 108 3.76 -1.33 -16.07
N GLU A 109 3.87 -2.61 -16.44
CA GLU A 109 3.20 -3.19 -17.63
C GLU A 109 1.69 -2.96 -17.58
N SER A 110 1.04 -3.20 -16.43
CA SER A 110 -0.40 -2.94 -16.30
C SER A 110 -0.79 -1.47 -16.27
N ILE A 111 0.14 -0.54 -16.00
CA ILE A 111 -0.10 0.89 -16.22
C ILE A 111 -0.07 1.17 -17.73
N GLU A 112 0.95 0.68 -18.44
CA GLU A 112 1.08 0.89 -19.89
C GLU A 112 -0.10 0.29 -20.67
N GLU A 113 -0.56 -0.91 -20.30
CA GLU A 113 -1.74 -1.56 -20.89
C GLU A 113 -3.03 -0.76 -20.70
N LYS A 114 -3.10 0.11 -19.70
CA LYS A 114 -4.28 0.94 -19.41
C LYS A 114 -4.21 2.35 -19.99
N ILE A 115 -3.00 2.81 -20.31
CA ILE A 115 -2.77 4.10 -20.96
C ILE A 115 -2.97 3.97 -22.48
N ASN A 116 -2.55 2.84 -23.05
CA ASN A 116 -2.72 2.50 -24.47
C ASN A 116 -4.15 2.03 -24.79
#